data_AF-X1KL76-F1
#
_entry.id   AF-X1KL76-F1
#
_cell.length_a   1.000
_cell.length_b   1.000
_cell.length_c   1.000
_cell.angle_alpha   90.00
_cell.angle_beta   90.00
_cell.angle_gamma   90.00
#
_symmetry.space_group_name_H-M   'P 1'
#
loop_
_entity.id
_entity.type
_entity.pdbx_description
1 polymer ?
#
loop_
_entity_poly.entity_id
_entity_poly.type
_entity_poly.pdbx_seq_one_letter_code
_entity_poly.pdbx_strand_id
1 'polypeptide(L)'
;MKDGKVFKHTTLEQKRISINAWMLKQALKQTQYKIKDIAIIIHNHRSKRKFSRGDWIFYRNLKRYGFIGRFLHYCHMTKEVYDIEKGGEKD
;
A
#
# COMPACT_ATOMS: atom_id res chain seq x y z
N MET A 1 -7.35 7.33 6.43
CA MET A 1 -8.71 6.79 6.21
C MET A 1 -9.57 7.89 5.60
N LYS A 2 -10.75 7.57 5.03
CA LYS A 2 -11.65 8.59 4.42
C LYS A 2 -12.15 9.65 5.42
N ASP A 3 -12.18 9.31 6.70
CA ASP A 3 -12.51 10.19 7.83
C ASP A 3 -11.30 10.98 8.36
N GLY A 4 -10.17 10.95 7.65
CA GLY A 4 -8.93 11.62 8.08
C GLY A 4 -8.14 10.89 9.17
N LYS A 5 -8.66 9.81 9.78
CA LYS A 5 -7.92 9.06 10.81
C LYS A 5 -6.78 8.26 10.20
N VAL A 6 -5.68 8.14 10.95
CA VAL A 6 -4.51 7.35 10.55
C VAL A 6 -4.63 5.95 11.14
N PHE A 7 -4.66 4.94 10.28
CA PHE A 7 -4.50 3.56 10.69
C PHE A 7 -3.03 3.16 10.49
N LYS A 8 -2.35 2.74 11.56
CA LYS A 8 -0.97 2.23 11.50
C LYS A 8 -0.99 0.75 11.80
N HIS A 9 -0.39 -0.04 10.92
CA HIS A 9 -0.13 -1.46 11.15
C HIS A 9 1.36 -1.72 10.88
N THR A 10 2.03 -2.39 11.81
CA THR A 10 3.46 -2.72 11.74
C THR A 10 3.63 -4.22 11.93
N THR A 11 4.29 -4.89 11.00
CA THR A 11 4.67 -6.29 11.12
C THR A 11 6.01 -6.39 11.84
N LEU A 12 6.17 -7.34 12.77
CA LEU A 12 7.38 -7.51 13.60
C LEU A 12 8.62 -7.99 12.81
N GLU A 13 8.46 -8.40 11.55
CA GLU A 13 9.58 -8.89 10.73
C GLU A 13 10.40 -7.74 10.15
N GLN A 14 11.49 -7.40 10.85
CA GLN A 14 12.40 -6.29 10.56
C GLN A 14 13.11 -6.37 9.18
N LYS A 15 13.06 -7.51 8.48
CA LYS A 15 13.80 -7.71 7.22
C LYS A 15 12.98 -7.49 5.96
N ARG A 16 11.65 -7.69 5.98
CA ARG A 16 10.74 -7.42 4.86
C ARG A 16 9.33 -7.14 5.39
N ILE A 17 8.83 -5.92 5.17
CA ILE A 17 7.40 -5.63 5.37
C ILE A 17 6.65 -6.17 4.15
N SER A 18 6.29 -7.46 4.17
CA SER A 18 5.36 -8.02 3.19
C SER A 18 3.94 -7.91 3.74
N ILE A 19 3.31 -6.74 3.58
CA ILE A 19 1.87 -6.64 3.77
C ILE A 19 1.22 -7.22 2.52
N ASN A 20 0.53 -8.34 2.65
CA ASN A 20 -0.40 -8.81 1.63
C ASN A 20 -1.82 -8.32 1.96
N ALA A 21 -2.71 -8.29 0.97
CA ALA A 21 -4.04 -7.70 1.14
C ALA A 21 -4.91 -8.48 2.14
N TRP A 22 -4.65 -9.77 2.32
CA TRP A 22 -5.32 -10.60 3.31
C TRP A 22 -4.91 -10.23 4.74
N MET A 23 -3.62 -10.02 5.00
CA MET A 23 -3.11 -9.56 6.30
C MET A 23 -3.71 -8.20 6.68
N LEU A 24 -3.74 -7.27 5.72
CA LEU A 24 -4.39 -5.98 5.93
C LEU A 24 -5.89 -6.14 6.22
N LYS A 25 -6.59 -7.02 5.51
CA LYS A 25 -7.99 -7.34 5.77
C LYS A 25 -8.17 -7.91 7.19
N GLN A 26 -7.32 -8.81 7.65
CA GLN A 26 -7.39 -9.36 9.02
C GLN A 26 -7.13 -8.28 10.07
N ALA A 27 -6.12 -7.43 9.87
CA ALA A 27 -5.83 -6.33 10.79
C ALA A 27 -7.01 -5.36 10.92
N LEU A 28 -7.73 -5.11 9.81
CA LEU A 28 -8.91 -4.26 9.81
C LEU A 28 -10.13 -4.89 10.48
N LYS A 29 -10.22 -6.24 10.59
CA LYS A 29 -11.35 -6.90 11.28
C LYS A 29 -11.46 -6.51 12.76
N GLN A 30 -10.35 -6.12 13.39
CA GLN A 30 -10.33 -5.64 14.77
C GLN A 30 -10.74 -4.15 14.88
N THR A 31 -11.17 -3.56 13.77
CA THR A 31 -11.57 -2.15 13.68
C THR A 31 -12.92 -2.04 12.98
N GLN A 32 -13.51 -0.85 13.01
CA GLN A 32 -14.73 -0.54 12.24
C GLN A 32 -14.48 -0.36 10.74
N TYR A 33 -13.22 -0.33 10.31
CA TYR A 33 -12.85 0.03 8.94
C TYR A 33 -12.76 -1.18 8.01
N LYS A 34 -12.97 -0.93 6.72
CA LYS A 34 -12.78 -1.88 5.62
C LYS A 34 -11.73 -1.35 4.65
N ILE A 35 -11.25 -2.22 3.76
CA ILE A 35 -10.27 -1.84 2.73
C ILE A 35 -10.78 -0.66 1.86
N LYS A 36 -12.08 -0.63 1.57
CA LYS A 36 -12.74 0.48 0.84
C LYS A 36 -12.72 1.83 1.55
N ASP A 37 -12.43 1.86 2.85
CA ASP A 37 -12.38 3.07 3.68
C ASP A 37 -10.96 3.66 3.76
N ILE A 38 -9.98 2.94 3.21
CA ILE A 38 -8.61 3.41 3.08
C ILE A 38 -8.54 4.42 1.94
N ALA A 39 -8.12 5.64 2.25
CA ALA A 39 -7.96 6.72 1.27
C ALA A 39 -6.60 6.68 0.56
N ILE A 40 -5.53 6.35 1.30
CA ILE A 40 -4.15 6.37 0.81
C ILE A 40 -3.38 5.22 1.46
N ILE A 41 -2.55 4.54 0.67
CA ILE A 41 -1.49 3.64 1.12
C ILE A 41 -0.16 4.26 0.67
N ILE A 42 0.80 4.39 1.60
CA ILE A 42 2.15 4.85 1.29
C ILE A 42 3.11 3.67 1.51
N HIS A 43 3.77 3.24 0.44
CA HIS A 43 4.79 2.21 0.46
C HIS A 43 6.17 2.84 0.35
N ASN A 44 7.00 2.68 1.38
CA ASN A 44 8.31 3.32 1.46
C ASN A 44 9.41 2.40 0.90
N HIS A 45 10.23 2.90 -0.04
CA HIS A 45 11.38 2.19 -0.56
C HIS A 45 12.68 2.95 -0.29
N ARG A 46 13.75 2.18 -0.09
CA ARG A 46 15.15 2.68 -0.09
C ARG A 46 15.85 2.46 -1.44
N SER A 47 15.09 2.24 -2.50
CA SER A 47 15.58 1.94 -3.86
C SER A 47 15.07 2.99 -4.84
N LYS A 48 15.84 3.27 -5.90
CA LYS A 48 15.41 4.14 -7.01
C LYS A 48 14.38 3.48 -7.96
N ARG A 49 14.10 2.18 -7.78
CA ARG A 49 13.09 1.47 -8.59
C ARG A 49 11.69 1.94 -8.17
N LYS A 50 10.85 2.33 -9.13
CA LYS A 50 9.49 2.85 -8.89
C LYS A 50 8.55 1.78 -8.32
N PHE A 51 8.12 0.81 -9.12
CA PHE A 51 7.25 -0.26 -8.66
C PHE A 51 7.83 -1.59 -9.11
N SER A 52 7.89 -2.54 -8.18
CA SER A 52 8.19 -3.93 -8.48
C SER A 52 6.93 -4.65 -8.94
N ARG A 53 7.11 -5.81 -9.57
CA ARG A 53 6.00 -6.74 -9.87
C ARG A 53 5.19 -7.10 -8.61
N GLY A 54 5.85 -7.19 -7.45
CA GLY A 54 5.19 -7.44 -6.16
C GLY A 54 4.23 -6.32 -5.77
N ASP A 55 4.60 -5.06 -6.02
CA ASP A 55 3.76 -3.90 -5.72
C ASP A 55 2.48 -3.92 -6.57
N TRP A 56 2.60 -4.26 -7.86
CA TRP A 56 1.47 -4.41 -8.78
C TRP A 56 0.54 -5.56 -8.38
N ILE A 57 1.09 -6.72 -8.00
CA ILE A 57 0.30 -7.85 -7.49
C ILE A 57 -0.45 -7.46 -6.22
N PHE A 58 0.23 -6.79 -5.29
CA PHE A 58 -0.41 -6.31 -4.06
C PHE A 58 -1.52 -5.30 -4.34
N TYR A 59 -1.27 -4.32 -5.21
CA TYR A 59 -2.26 -3.33 -5.63
C TYR A 59 -3.49 -3.98 -6.26
N ARG A 60 -3.31 -4.91 -7.22
CA ARG A 60 -4.41 -5.66 -7.84
C ARG A 60 -5.23 -6.44 -6.81
N ASN A 61 -4.57 -7.07 -5.83
CA ASN A 61 -5.27 -7.76 -4.75
C ASN A 61 -6.06 -6.80 -3.85
N LEU A 62 -5.54 -5.60 -3.56
CA LEU A 62 -6.30 -4.57 -2.84
C LEU A 62 -7.54 -4.13 -3.62
N LYS A 63 -7.44 -3.94 -4.94
CA LYS A 63 -8.58 -3.61 -5.81
C LYS A 63 -9.66 -4.69 -5.75
N ARG A 64 -9.29 -5.97 -5.75
CA ARG A 64 -10.24 -7.10 -5.56
C ARG A 64 -10.99 -7.05 -4.23
N TYR A 65 -10.41 -6.44 -3.20
CA TYR A 65 -11.07 -6.21 -1.91
C TYR A 65 -11.79 -4.84 -1.81
N GLY A 66 -11.98 -4.14 -2.93
CA GLY A 66 -12.73 -2.89 -3.00
C GLY A 66 -11.93 -1.64 -2.64
N PHE A 67 -10.59 -1.68 -2.71
CA PHE A 67 -9.76 -0.50 -2.54
C PHE A 67 -10.03 0.50 -3.67
N ILE A 68 -10.33 1.75 -3.33
CA ILE A 68 -10.52 2.86 -4.29
C ILE A 68 -9.62 4.06 -3.99
N GLY A 69 -8.72 3.91 -3.01
CA GLY A 69 -7.79 4.96 -2.61
C GLY A 69 -6.56 5.03 -3.52
N ARG A 70 -5.64 5.91 -3.17
CA ARG A 70 -4.35 6.08 -3.87
C ARG A 70 -3.30 5.15 -3.30
N PHE A 71 -2.56 4.48 -4.17
CA PHE A 71 -1.38 3.70 -3.79
C PHE A 71 -0.13 4.46 -4.22
N LEU A 72 0.58 4.98 -3.22
CA LEU A 72 1.73 5.83 -3.40
C LEU A 72 3.00 5.07 -3.01
N HIS A 73 4.05 5.28 -3.78
CA HIS A 73 5.40 4.89 -3.44
C HIS A 73 6.18 6.14 -3.05
N TYR A 74 6.87 6.11 -1.90
CA TYR A 74 7.82 7.14 -1.52
C TYR A 74 9.25 6.60 -1.58
N CYS A 75 10.10 7.25 -2.39
CA CYS A 75 11.50 6.90 -2.53
C CYS A 75 12.36 7.78 -1.61
N HIS A 76 12.98 7.19 -0.60
CA HIS A 76 13.83 7.94 0.35
C HIS A 76 15.09 8.53 -0.30
N MET A 77 15.58 7.97 -1.41
CA MET A 77 16.79 8.45 -2.08
C MET A 77 16.55 9.69 -2.92
N THR A 78 15.43 9.74 -3.66
CA THR A 78 15.09 10.87 -4.54
C THR A 78 14.16 11.87 -3.86
N LYS A 79 13.56 11.51 -2.71
CA LYS A 79 12.48 12.25 -2.03
C LYS A 79 11.24 12.45 -2.90
N GLU A 80 11.06 11.60 -3.91
CA GLU A 80 9.91 11.66 -4.82
C GLU A 80 8.80 10.69 -4.39
N VAL A 81 7.57 11.06 -4.77
CA VAL A 81 6.38 10.22 -4.61
C VAL A 81 5.87 9.81 -5.98
N TYR A 82 5.72 8.51 -6.20
CA TYR A 82 5.12 7.96 -7.40
C TYR A 82 3.73 7.39 -7.10
N ASP A 83 2.81 7.56 -8.03
CA ASP A 83 1.46 6.98 -7.95
C ASP A 83 1.42 5.75 -8.85
N ILE A 84 0.98 4.61 -8.32
CA ILE A 84 1.00 3.35 -9.09
C ILE A 84 0.12 3.44 -10.34
N GLU A 85 -0.99 4.17 -10.27
CA GLU A 85 -1.90 4.33 -11.41
C GLU A 85 -1.30 5.22 -12.51
N LYS A 86 -0.33 6.09 -12.17
CA LYS A 86 0.41 6.91 -13.13
C LYS A 86 1.71 6.25 -13.61
N GLY A 87 2.11 5.16 -12.98
CA GLY A 87 3.42 4.54 -13.18
C GLY A 87 3.56 3.77 -14.49
N GLY A 88 2.45 3.27 -15.04
CA GLY A 88 2.45 2.24 -16.09
C GLY A 88 3.07 0.94 -15.57
N GLU A 89 2.40 -0.19 -15.78
CA GLU A 89 3.06 -1.49 -15.54
C GLU A 89 4.12 -1.64 -16.62
N LYS A 90 5.40 -1.57 -16.23
CA LYS A 90 6.50 -1.87 -17.15
C LYS A 90 6.83 -3.34 -16.97
N ASP A 91 6.50 -4.13 -17.98
CA ASP A 91 6.85 -5.54 -18.12
C ASP A 91 8.36 -5.77 -18.05
#